data_AF-A0A3S5AMG5-F1
#
_entry.id   AF-A0A3S5AMG5-F1
#
_cell.length_a   1.000
_cell.length_b   1.000
_cell.length_c   1.000
_cell.angle_alpha   90.00
_cell.angle_beta   90.00
_cell.angle_gamma   90.00
#
_symmetry.space_group_name_H-M   'P 1'
#
loop_
_entity.id
_entity.type
_entity.pdbx_description
1 polymer ?
#
loop_
_entity_poly.entity_id
_entity_poly.type
_entity_poly.pdbx_seq_one_letter_code
_entity_poly.pdbx_strand_id
1 'polypeptide(L)' 'MLFRLITRIQSLATADGMELQQKNECSPDQPFPCKTPGQCISLGFLCDGQNDCDDEYDEDPLLCIASKWRLA' A
#
# COMPACT_ATOMS: atom_id res chain seq x y z
N MET A 1 12.86 -19.70 -46.44
CA MET A 1 11.73 -19.56 -45.50
C MET A 1 12.12 -20.16 -44.15
N LEU A 2 12.93 -19.46 -43.34
CA LEU A 2 13.30 -19.94 -41.99
C LEU A 2 13.78 -18.81 -41.06
N PHE A 3 13.15 -17.64 -41.11
CA PHE A 3 13.47 -16.50 -40.23
C PHE A 3 12.21 -15.70 -39.84
N ARG A 4 11.10 -16.41 -39.58
CA ARG A 4 9.81 -15.81 -39.18
C ARG A 4 9.15 -16.66 -38.08
N LEU A 5 9.87 -16.98 -37.01
CA LEU A 5 9.26 -17.63 -35.84
C LEU A 5 9.71 -17.07 -34.47
N ILE A 6 10.41 -15.93 -34.41
CA ILE A 6 10.97 -15.42 -33.14
C ILE A 6 10.76 -13.93 -32.88
N THR A 7 9.93 -13.23 -33.64
CA THR A 7 9.68 -11.80 -33.38
C THR A 7 8.26 -11.43 -33.78
N ARG A 8 7.32 -11.44 -32.83
CA ARG A 8 6.07 -10.64 -32.80
C ARG A 8 5.11 -10.98 -31.64
N ILE A 9 5.54 -11.60 -30.55
CA ILE A 9 4.80 -11.56 -29.27
C ILE A 9 5.76 -11.36 -28.10
N GLN A 10 6.39 -10.20 -28.05
CA GLN A 10 6.92 -9.67 -26.80
C GLN A 10 6.12 -8.43 -26.45
N SER A 11 4.83 -8.63 -26.13
CA SER A 11 4.22 -7.83 -25.07
C SER A 11 5.05 -8.13 -23.83
N LEU A 12 6.01 -7.27 -23.54
CA LEU A 12 6.87 -7.33 -22.36
C LEU A 12 6.01 -7.14 -21.11
N ALA A 13 5.31 -8.20 -20.71
CA ALA A 13 4.99 -8.42 -19.32
C ALA A 13 6.26 -9.00 -18.71
N THR A 14 6.98 -8.12 -18.00
CA THR A 14 8.23 -8.42 -17.31
C THR A 14 8.08 -9.62 -16.37
N ALA A 15 9.13 -10.43 -16.30
CA ALA A 15 9.28 -11.52 -15.35
C ALA A 15 9.73 -10.96 -14.00
N ASP A 16 8.80 -10.77 -13.08
CA ASP A 16 9.03 -10.82 -11.63
C ASP A 16 7.71 -11.20 -10.96
N GLY A 17 7.71 -12.29 -10.19
CA GLY A 17 6.73 -12.67 -9.16
C GLY A 17 5.21 -12.60 -9.46
N MET A 18 4.50 -13.71 -9.24
CA MET A 18 3.08 -13.64 -8.86
C MET A 18 2.98 -13.03 -7.46
N GLU A 19 3.04 -11.70 -7.36
CA GLU A 19 2.74 -10.99 -6.14
C GLU A 19 1.24 -10.69 -6.12
N LEU A 20 0.53 -11.18 -5.11
CA LEU A 20 -0.83 -10.76 -4.81
C LEU A 20 -0.77 -9.27 -4.48
N GLN A 21 -0.89 -8.42 -5.49
CA GLN A 21 -0.92 -6.97 -5.32
C GLN A 21 -2.27 -6.59 -4.68
N GLN A 22 -2.41 -6.88 -3.38
CA GLN A 22 -3.18 -6.09 -2.45
C GLN A 22 -2.45 -4.74 -2.31
N LYS A 23 -2.35 -3.99 -3.41
CA LYS A 23 -1.68 -2.70 -3.43
C LYS A 23 -2.69 -1.69 -2.89
N ASN A 24 -2.74 -1.56 -1.57
CA ASN A 24 -3.15 -0.32 -0.92
C ASN A 24 -2.50 0.82 -1.70
N GLU A 25 -3.31 1.74 -2.22
CA GLU A 25 -2.95 2.74 -3.24
C GLU A 25 -1.89 3.77 -2.78
N CYS A 26 -1.31 3.54 -1.61
CA CYS A 26 -0.38 4.42 -0.95
C CYS A 26 1.09 4.16 -1.31
N SER A 27 1.89 5.21 -1.23
CA SER A 27 3.35 5.17 -1.41
C SER A 27 4.05 4.41 -0.27
N PRO A 28 5.25 3.86 -0.49
CA PRO A 28 6.01 3.20 0.58
C PRO A 28 6.37 4.13 1.74
N ASP A 29 6.47 5.44 1.50
CA ASP A 29 6.72 6.45 2.55
C ASP A 29 5.48 6.72 3.42
N GLN A 30 4.29 6.47 2.89
CA GLN A 30 3.01 6.69 3.55
C GLN A 30 2.15 5.43 3.46
N PRO A 31 2.56 4.30 4.02
CA PRO A 31 1.96 3.01 3.71
C PRO A 31 0.56 2.82 4.32
N PHE A 32 0.10 3.72 5.20
CA PHE A 32 -1.17 3.59 5.91
C PHE A 32 -2.28 4.35 5.18
N PRO A 33 -3.32 3.66 4.64
CA PRO A 33 -4.47 4.32 4.04
C PRO A 33 -5.44 4.82 5.12
N CYS A 34 -5.86 6.07 5.00
CA CYS A 34 -6.99 6.58 5.77
C CYS A 34 -8.31 5.97 5.27
N LYS A 35 -9.38 6.15 6.06
CA LYS A 35 -10.73 5.78 5.64
C LYS A 35 -11.21 6.61 4.46
N THR A 36 -10.76 7.86 4.39
CA THR A 36 -10.94 8.75 3.25
C THR A 36 -10.15 8.23 2.05
N PRO A 37 -10.80 7.93 0.91
CA PRO A 37 -10.10 7.41 -0.26
C PRO A 37 -9.09 8.42 -0.79
N GLY A 38 -7.88 7.96 -1.08
CA GLY A 38 -6.80 8.79 -1.63
C GLY A 38 -5.96 9.54 -0.60
N GLN A 39 -6.26 9.40 0.69
CA GLN A 39 -5.40 9.93 1.76
C GLN A 39 -4.58 8.80 2.38
N CYS A 40 -3.28 9.04 2.49
CA CYS A 40 -2.32 8.09 3.01
C CYS A 40 -1.35 8.82 3.94
N ILE A 41 -1.00 8.19 5.05
CA ILE A 41 -0.09 8.74 6.05
C ILE A 41 1.03 7.74 6.36
N SER A 42 2.11 8.24 6.94
CA SER A 42 3.21 7.42 7.42
C SER A 42 2.82 6.71 8.72
N LEU A 43 3.42 5.53 8.99
CA LEU A 43 3.17 4.79 10.23
C LEU A 43 3.52 5.57 11.50
N GLY A 44 4.37 6.59 11.40
CA GLY A 44 4.73 7.46 12.53
C GLY A 44 3.64 8.45 12.93
N PHE A 45 2.67 8.69 12.04
CA PHE A 45 1.47 9.52 12.26
C PHE A 45 0.27 8.68 12.71
N LEU A 46 0.46 7.38 12.89
CA LEU A 46 -0.60 6.51 13.37
C LEU A 46 -0.57 6.53 14.90
N CYS A 47 -1.63 7.03 15.53
CA CYS A 47 -1.78 7.08 16.98
C CYS A 47 -0.68 7.92 17.66
N ASP A 48 -0.26 9.01 17.03
CA ASP A 48 0.71 9.96 17.58
C ASP A 48 0.06 11.05 18.45
N GLY A 49 -1.28 11.11 18.46
CA GLY A 49 -2.08 12.09 19.20
C GLY A 49 -2.41 13.35 18.38
N GLN A 50 -2.14 13.34 17.08
CA GLN A 50 -2.54 14.39 16.15
C GLN A 50 -3.48 13.83 15.08
N ASN A 51 -4.38 14.67 14.59
CA ASN A 51 -5.25 14.28 13.49
C ASN A 51 -4.52 14.46 12.15
N ASP A 52 -4.06 13.36 11.56
CA ASP A 52 -3.41 13.33 10.25
C ASP A 52 -4.33 12.80 9.12
N CYS A 53 -5.37 12.01 9.43
CA CYS A 53 -6.46 11.73 8.50
C CYS A 53 -7.55 12.83 8.50
N ASP A 54 -8.31 13.04 7.42
CA ASP A 54 -9.44 14.00 7.43
C ASP A 54 -10.57 13.56 8.37
N ASP A 55 -10.68 12.25 8.63
CA ASP A 55 -11.72 11.61 9.45
C ASP A 55 -11.24 11.24 10.87
N GLU A 56 -10.08 11.71 11.35
CA GLU A 56 -9.47 11.29 12.65
C GLU A 56 -9.26 9.76 12.76
N TYR A 57 -9.27 9.06 11.63
CA TYR A 57 -9.26 7.60 11.61
C TYR A 57 -7.96 7.03 12.16
N ASP A 58 -6.84 7.70 11.90
CA ASP A 58 -5.51 7.40 12.43
C ASP A 58 -5.42 7.45 13.95
N GLU A 59 -6.29 8.21 14.60
CA GLU A 59 -6.39 8.34 16.07
C GLU A 59 -7.58 7.57 16.65
N ASP A 60 -8.26 6.74 15.85
CA ASP A 60 -9.39 5.96 16.34
C ASP A 60 -8.92 4.99 17.45
N PRO A 61 -9.58 4.97 18.62
CA PRO A 61 -9.13 4.17 19.75
C PRO A 61 -9.12 2.67 19.45
N LEU A 62 -10.04 2.16 18.63
CA LEU A 62 -10.05 0.74 18.25
C LEU A 62 -8.93 0.43 17.27
N LEU A 63 -8.64 1.34 16.35
CA LEU A 63 -7.48 1.23 15.46
C LEU A 63 -6.18 1.23 16.25
N CYS A 64 -6.01 2.17 17.19
CA CYS A 64 -4.80 2.30 17.99
C CYS A 64 -4.56 1.13 18.93
N ILE A 65 -5.62 0.45 19.38
CA ILE A 65 -5.51 -0.82 20.10
C ILE A 65 -5.03 -1.93 19.16
N ALA A 66 -5.60 -2.03 17.96
CA ALA A 66 -5.28 -3.07 16.98
C ALA A 66 -3.87 -2.93 16.38
N SER A 67 -3.40 -1.69 16.18
CA SER A 67 -2.07 -1.36 15.62
C SER A 67 -0.93 -1.54 16.63
N LYS A 68 -1.26 -1.81 17.91
CA LYS A 68 -0.30 -1.95 18.99
C LYS A 68 0.37 -3.34 19.01
N TRP A 69 1.11 -3.66 17.95
CA TRP A 69 1.91 -4.90 17.86
C TRP A 69 3.20 -4.84 18.72
N ARG A 70 3.33 -3.80 19.56
CA ARG A 70 4.50 -3.53 20.42
C ARG A 70 4.33 -4.01 21.87
N LEU A 71 3.35 -4.88 22.15
CA LEU A 71 3.12 -5.44 23.50
C LEU A 71 3.40 -6.95 23.60
N ALA A 72 4.34 -7.48 22.82
CA ALA A 72 4.98 -8.77 23.11
C ALA A 72 6.51 -8.65 22.92
#